data_AF-A0A3M1NTR4-F1
#
_entry.id   AF-A0A3M1NTR4-F1
#
_cell.length_a   1.000
_cell.length_b   1.000
_cell.length_c   1.000
_cell.angle_alpha   90.00
_cell.angle_beta   90.00
_cell.angle_gamma   90.00
#
_symmetry.space_group_name_H-M   'P 1'
#
loop_
_entity.id
_entity.type
_entity.pdbx_description
1 polymer ?
#
loop_
_entity_poly.entity_id
_entity_poly.type
_entity_poly.pdbx_seq_one_letter_code
_entity_poly.pdbx_strand_id
1 'polypeptide(L)'
;MKKGGNIPFLYLTMSLVLGILLQKLIQIPISILSLLLLAALFICIFILKKGHPTLELILLLPVFLMGMVQLGLWEEPLFRLNSLQKRLPLQVDTLEMVITEIDRNEQIKCIGKMERLKLDSIQYRLDGKILVSLPPMFTHTAYPGDTLELIHPLLETIPSPRNPGEFNYQKYLYYRGILFRSHVRDSSLYRLHHRKEAKLSISRFTFASRRYLQHLIEIYFPPESSGFLQALLLGIR
;
A
#
# COMPACT_ATOMS: atom_id res chain seq x y z
N MET A 1 29.43 -8.35 39.38
CA MET A 1 29.25 -9.00 38.07
C MET A 1 28.66 -8.01 37.08
N LYS A 2 29.43 -7.60 36.06
CA LYS A 2 28.95 -6.78 34.95
C LYS A 2 27.88 -7.59 34.20
N LYS A 3 26.60 -7.25 34.36
CA LYS A 3 25.52 -7.78 33.52
C LYS A 3 25.80 -7.34 32.10
N GLY A 4 26.00 -8.30 31.20
CA GLY A 4 26.27 -8.07 29.79
C GLY A 4 25.23 -7.11 29.21
N GLY A 5 25.70 -5.95 28.77
CA GLY A 5 24.90 -5.02 27.99
C GLY A 5 24.63 -5.62 26.62
N ASN A 6 23.40 -5.37 26.14
CA ASN A 6 22.82 -5.80 24.87
C ASN A 6 22.46 -7.30 24.90
N ILE A 7 21.18 -7.71 24.75
CA ILE A 7 20.31 -7.30 23.64
C ILE A 7 18.81 -7.41 24.04
N PRO A 8 18.28 -6.56 24.94
CA PRO A 8 16.84 -6.50 25.21
C PRO A 8 16.02 -6.26 23.93
N PHE A 9 16.61 -5.54 22.96
CA PHE A 9 16.03 -5.31 21.65
C PHE A 9 15.84 -6.60 20.83
N LEU A 10 16.76 -7.57 20.93
CA LEU A 10 16.67 -8.82 20.15
C LEU A 10 15.43 -9.61 20.57
N TYR A 11 15.20 -9.76 21.88
CA TYR A 11 14.03 -10.47 22.38
C TYR A 11 12.72 -9.80 21.97
N LEU A 12 12.67 -8.46 21.99
CA LEU A 12 11.51 -7.71 21.52
C LEU A 12 11.28 -7.92 20.02
N THR A 13 12.33 -7.84 19.19
CA THR A 13 12.21 -8.09 17.75
C THR A 13 11.77 -9.52 17.43
N MET A 14 12.33 -10.52 18.13
CA MET A 14 11.93 -11.92 17.97
C MET A 14 10.48 -12.13 18.39
N SER A 15 10.04 -11.51 19.48
CA SER A 15 8.65 -11.54 19.93
C SER A 15 7.71 -10.96 18.87
N LEU A 16 8.05 -9.80 18.31
CA LEU A 16 7.29 -9.17 17.23
C LEU A 16 7.19 -10.08 15.99
N VAL A 17 8.33 -10.64 15.55
CA VAL A 17 8.40 -11.56 14.40
C VAL A 17 7.56 -12.81 14.64
N LEU A 18 7.65 -13.41 15.83
CA LEU A 18 6.83 -14.57 16.20
C LEU A 18 5.34 -14.24 16.16
N GLY A 19 4.94 -13.04 16.62
CA GLY A 19 3.57 -12.56 16.51
C GLY A 19 3.09 -12.49 15.07
N ILE A 20 3.89 -11.86 14.19
CA ILE A 20 3.58 -11.78 12.74
C ILE A 20 3.45 -13.18 12.14
N LEU A 21 4.38 -14.10 12.44
CA LEU A 21 4.35 -15.47 11.92
C LEU A 21 3.13 -16.26 12.43
N LEU A 22 2.77 -16.14 13.71
CA LEU A 22 1.64 -16.86 14.27
C LEU A 22 0.31 -16.36 13.70
N GLN A 23 0.15 -15.05 13.54
CA GLN A 23 -1.06 -14.50 12.94
C GLN A 23 -1.28 -14.99 11.51
N LYS A 24 -0.21 -15.15 10.74
CA LYS A 24 -0.28 -15.71 9.38
C LYS A 24 -0.86 -17.14 9.35
N LEU A 25 -0.63 -17.92 10.42
CA LEU A 25 -1.08 -19.31 10.52
C LEU A 25 -2.52 -19.42 11.03
N ILE A 26 -2.87 -18.65 12.06
CA ILE A 26 -4.16 -18.80 12.80
C ILE A 26 -5.23 -17.83 12.30
N GLN A 27 -4.85 -16.68 11.75
CA GLN A 27 -5.77 -15.64 11.24
C GLN A 27 -6.84 -15.22 12.26
N ILE A 28 -6.41 -14.84 13.46
CA ILE A 28 -7.33 -14.40 14.53
C ILE A 28 -7.98 -13.06 14.13
N PRO A 29 -9.30 -12.87 14.34
CA PRO A 29 -9.98 -11.60 14.07
C PRO A 29 -9.33 -10.40 14.76
N ILE A 30 -9.21 -9.28 14.05
CA ILE A 30 -8.54 -8.07 14.55
C ILE A 30 -9.18 -7.52 15.84
N SER A 31 -10.50 -7.64 15.99
CA SER A 31 -11.25 -7.19 17.15
C SER A 31 -10.80 -7.89 18.44
N ILE A 32 -10.60 -9.21 18.36
CA ILE A 32 -10.14 -10.04 19.48
C ILE A 32 -8.68 -9.69 19.82
N LEU A 33 -7.81 -9.59 18.81
CA LEU A 33 -6.40 -9.22 19.03
C LEU A 33 -6.25 -7.83 19.66
N SER A 34 -7.07 -6.87 19.23
CA SER A 34 -7.06 -5.50 19.77
C SER A 34 -7.46 -5.48 21.25
N LEU A 35 -8.47 -6.26 21.62
CA LEU A 35 -8.90 -6.40 23.02
C LEU A 35 -7.80 -7.06 23.88
N LEU A 36 -7.18 -8.14 23.39
CA LEU A 36 -6.08 -8.81 24.07
C LEU A 36 -4.87 -7.89 24.25
N LEU A 37 -4.53 -7.09 23.23
CA LEU A 37 -3.44 -6.12 23.31
C LEU A 37 -3.72 -5.05 24.36
N LEU A 38 -4.95 -4.49 24.40
CA LEU A 38 -5.34 -3.51 25.41
C LEU A 38 -5.29 -4.10 26.83
N ALA A 39 -5.76 -5.33 27.02
CA ALA A 39 -5.67 -6.03 28.29
C ALA A 39 -4.20 -6.26 28.71
N ALA A 40 -3.34 -6.71 27.79
CA ALA A 40 -1.92 -6.92 28.04
C ALA A 40 -1.22 -5.61 28.43
N LEU A 41 -1.50 -4.50 27.74
CA LEU A 41 -0.98 -3.18 28.07
C LEU A 41 -1.45 -2.71 29.46
N PHE A 42 -2.72 -2.94 29.81
CA PHE A 42 -3.26 -2.59 31.13
C PHE A 42 -2.56 -3.36 32.26
N ILE A 43 -2.36 -4.67 32.07
CA ILE A 43 -1.61 -5.52 33.01
C ILE A 43 -0.17 -5.03 33.15
N CYS A 44 0.49 -4.70 32.03
CA CYS A 44 1.85 -4.15 32.05
C CYS A 44 1.92 -2.88 32.92
N ILE A 45 1.00 -1.93 32.72
CA ILE A 45 0.94 -0.67 33.50
C ILE A 45 0.78 -0.95 35.00
N PHE A 46 -0.07 -1.92 35.37
CA PHE A 46 -0.30 -2.25 36.78
C PHE A 46 0.93 -2.91 37.43
N ILE A 47 1.64 -3.77 36.70
CA ILE A 47 2.86 -4.43 37.20
C ILE A 47 4.04 -3.46 37.26
N LEU A 48 4.15 -2.54 36.29
CA LEU A 48 5.12 -1.44 36.29
C LEU A 48 5.05 -0.63 37.59
N LYS A 49 3.84 -0.31 38.07
CA LYS A 49 3.64 0.42 39.32
C LYS A 49 4.14 -0.32 40.57
N LYS A 50 4.25 -1.65 40.52
CA LYS A 50 4.70 -2.48 41.66
C LYS A 50 6.20 -2.76 41.67
N GLY A 51 6.96 -2.31 40.66
CA GLY A 51 8.43 -2.42 40.63
C GLY A 51 8.96 -3.86 40.55
N HIS A 52 8.19 -4.78 39.96
CA HIS A 52 8.60 -6.19 39.88
C HIS A 52 9.78 -6.40 38.90
N PRO A 53 10.76 -7.28 39.25
CA PRO A 53 11.93 -7.54 38.41
C PRO A 53 11.63 -8.34 37.13
N THR A 54 10.43 -8.90 36.99
CA THR A 54 10.00 -9.71 35.82
C THR A 54 9.44 -8.89 34.66
N LEU A 55 9.60 -7.57 34.72
CA LEU A 55 9.03 -6.61 33.77
C LEU A 55 9.46 -6.86 32.32
N GLU A 56 10.72 -7.28 32.11
CA GLU A 56 11.26 -7.57 30.79
C GLU A 56 10.50 -8.70 30.07
N LEU A 57 10.16 -9.77 30.78
CA LEU A 57 9.40 -10.90 30.21
C LEU A 57 7.95 -10.50 29.91
N ILE A 58 7.37 -9.66 30.77
CA ILE A 58 5.99 -9.19 30.64
C ILE A 58 5.82 -8.30 29.41
N LEU A 59 6.84 -7.49 29.07
CA LEU A 59 6.83 -6.63 27.88
C LEU A 59 6.88 -7.41 26.56
N LEU A 60 7.30 -8.68 26.56
CA LEU A 60 7.31 -9.49 25.34
C LEU A 60 5.89 -9.76 24.81
N LEU A 61 4.91 -9.95 25.71
CA LEU A 61 3.53 -10.27 25.35
C LEU A 61 2.83 -9.16 24.54
N PRO A 62 2.79 -7.88 24.97
CA PRO A 62 2.18 -6.83 24.16
C PRO A 62 2.92 -6.62 22.84
N VAL A 63 4.25 -6.80 22.79
CA VAL A 63 5.01 -6.71 21.53
C VAL A 63 4.67 -7.85 20.58
N PHE A 64 4.52 -9.07 21.09
CA PHE A 64 4.03 -10.21 20.32
C PHE A 64 2.64 -9.94 19.74
N LEU A 65 1.69 -9.49 20.58
CA LEU A 65 0.34 -9.15 20.16
C LEU A 65 0.31 -8.00 19.16
N MET A 66 1.19 -7.01 19.32
CA MET A 66 1.36 -5.91 18.37
C MET A 66 1.77 -6.44 16.98
N GLY A 67 2.67 -7.43 16.93
CA GLY A 67 3.03 -8.11 15.69
C GLY A 67 1.85 -8.81 15.02
N MET A 68 1.01 -9.50 15.81
CA MET A 68 -0.22 -10.12 15.30
C MET A 68 -1.20 -9.06 14.77
N VAL A 69 -1.45 -7.99 15.53
CA VAL A 69 -2.34 -6.89 15.14
C VAL A 69 -1.85 -6.22 13.86
N GLN A 70 -0.53 -5.99 13.74
CA GLN A 70 0.06 -5.36 12.56
C GLN A 70 -0.24 -6.16 11.28
N LEU A 71 -0.05 -7.49 11.30
CA LEU A 71 -0.40 -8.33 10.16
C LEU A 71 -1.91 -8.37 9.92
N GLY A 72 -2.72 -8.49 10.97
CA GLY A 72 -4.18 -8.50 10.86
C GLY A 72 -4.72 -7.22 10.22
N LEU A 73 -4.19 -6.04 10.58
CA LEU A 73 -4.59 -4.76 10.00
C LEU A 73 -4.25 -4.67 8.51
N TRP A 74 -3.15 -5.32 8.12
CA TRP A 74 -2.70 -5.38 6.74
C TRP A 74 -3.55 -6.35 5.90
N GLU A 75 -3.97 -7.49 6.47
CA GLU A 75 -4.76 -8.52 5.76
C GLU A 75 -6.26 -8.22 5.69
N GLU A 76 -6.84 -7.55 6.69
CA GLU A 76 -8.28 -7.23 6.77
C GLU A 76 -8.86 -6.58 5.48
N PRO A 77 -8.23 -5.54 4.90
CA PRO A 77 -8.71 -4.97 3.64
C PRO A 77 -8.55 -5.94 2.47
N LEU A 78 -7.48 -6.74 2.44
CA LEU A 78 -7.23 -7.74 1.39
C LEU A 78 -8.26 -8.86 1.44
N PHE A 79 -8.69 -9.29 2.63
CA PHE A 79 -9.68 -10.34 2.78
C PHE A 79 -11.04 -9.95 2.18
N ARG A 80 -11.48 -8.70 2.41
CA ARG A 80 -12.70 -8.17 1.79
C ARG A 80 -12.61 -8.17 0.27
N LEU A 81 -11.43 -7.87 -0.28
CA LEU A 81 -11.18 -7.83 -1.71
C LEU A 81 -10.99 -9.22 -2.35
N ASN A 82 -10.54 -10.22 -1.59
CA ASN A 82 -10.43 -11.61 -2.06
C ASN A 82 -11.79 -12.16 -2.55
N SER A 83 -12.90 -11.71 -1.95
CA SER A 83 -14.24 -12.08 -2.41
C SER A 83 -14.53 -11.62 -3.84
N LEU A 84 -14.09 -10.41 -4.21
CA LEU A 84 -14.17 -9.87 -5.57
C LEU A 84 -13.16 -10.55 -6.49
N GLN A 85 -11.99 -10.93 -5.97
CA GLN A 85 -10.94 -11.56 -6.74
C GLN A 85 -11.38 -12.89 -7.38
N LYS A 86 -12.25 -13.65 -6.69
CA LYS A 86 -12.87 -14.89 -7.22
C LYS A 86 -13.81 -14.66 -8.40
N ARG A 87 -14.27 -13.42 -8.62
CA ARG A 87 -15.20 -13.05 -9.70
C ARG A 87 -14.48 -12.41 -10.89
N LEU A 88 -13.16 -12.34 -10.88
CA LEU A 88 -12.38 -11.72 -11.96
C LEU A 88 -12.25 -12.68 -13.17
N PRO A 89 -12.20 -12.15 -14.40
CA PRO A 89 -12.33 -10.73 -14.75
C PRO A 89 -13.75 -10.20 -14.55
N LEU A 90 -13.87 -8.97 -14.04
CA LEU A 90 -15.16 -8.36 -13.65
C LEU A 90 -15.33 -7.00 -14.32
N GLN A 91 -16.37 -6.88 -15.13
CA GLN A 91 -16.82 -5.59 -15.66
C GLN A 91 -17.64 -4.87 -14.58
N VAL A 92 -17.29 -3.64 -14.23
CA VAL A 92 -18.02 -2.85 -13.23
C VAL A 92 -18.58 -1.58 -13.86
N ASP A 93 -19.62 -0.98 -13.30
CA ASP A 93 -20.26 0.22 -13.87
C ASP A 93 -19.34 1.44 -13.73
N THR A 94 -18.90 1.69 -12.51
CA THR A 94 -17.97 2.79 -12.20
C THR A 94 -17.02 2.40 -11.08
N LEU A 95 -15.80 2.95 -11.13
CA LEU A 95 -14.81 2.84 -10.06
C LEU A 95 -14.23 4.21 -9.77
N GLU A 96 -14.40 4.68 -8.53
CA GLU A 96 -13.79 5.91 -8.03
C GLU A 96 -12.54 5.54 -7.22
N MET A 97 -11.41 6.17 -7.56
CA MET A 97 -10.14 5.97 -6.87
C MET A 97 -9.42 7.30 -6.64
N VAL A 98 -8.71 7.41 -5.51
CA VAL A 98 -7.79 8.52 -5.25
C VAL A 98 -6.40 8.12 -5.69
N ILE A 99 -5.80 8.92 -6.56
CA ILE A 99 -4.46 8.68 -7.09
C ILE A 99 -3.44 8.80 -5.96
N THR A 100 -2.64 7.76 -5.77
CA THR A 100 -1.56 7.75 -4.77
C THR A 100 -0.19 7.89 -5.42
N GLU A 101 0.00 7.25 -6.56
CA GLU A 101 1.26 7.28 -7.33
C GLU A 101 0.92 7.37 -8.82
N ILE A 102 1.73 8.11 -9.57
CA ILE A 102 1.64 8.20 -11.02
C ILE A 102 3.04 7.97 -11.58
N ASP A 103 3.13 7.06 -12.53
CA ASP A 103 4.29 6.79 -13.34
C ASP A 103 3.97 7.21 -14.78
N ARG A 104 4.83 8.04 -15.37
CA ARG A 104 4.62 8.68 -16.68
C ARG A 104 5.74 8.31 -17.66
N ASN A 105 6.07 7.03 -17.69
CA ASN A 105 6.95 6.45 -18.70
C ASN A 105 6.15 6.18 -20.01
N GLU A 106 6.58 5.21 -20.83
CA GLU A 106 5.95 4.88 -22.13
C GLU A 106 4.42 4.70 -22.09
N GLN A 107 3.91 4.21 -20.96
CA GLN A 107 2.48 4.16 -20.66
C GLN A 107 2.24 4.82 -19.30
N ILE A 108 1.20 5.66 -19.22
CA ILE A 108 0.83 6.28 -17.95
C ILE A 108 0.21 5.20 -17.08
N LYS A 109 0.88 4.88 -15.98
CA LYS A 109 0.39 3.94 -14.96
C LYS A 109 0.11 4.73 -13.71
N CYS A 110 -1.07 4.57 -13.13
CA CYS A 110 -1.37 5.14 -11.82
C CYS A 110 -1.74 4.03 -10.84
N ILE A 111 -1.31 4.21 -9.60
CA ILE A 111 -1.78 3.42 -8.47
C ILE A 111 -2.67 4.34 -7.68
N GLY A 112 -3.88 3.87 -7.37
CA GLY A 112 -4.77 4.62 -6.49
C GLY A 112 -5.52 3.73 -5.53
N LYS A 113 -5.93 4.36 -4.43
CA LYS A 113 -6.79 3.76 -3.42
C LYS A 113 -8.22 3.81 -3.95
N MET A 114 -8.83 2.65 -4.16
CA MET A 114 -10.24 2.54 -4.48
C MET A 114 -11.05 3.09 -3.31
N GLU A 115 -12.08 3.89 -3.58
CA GLU A 115 -13.00 4.38 -2.55
C GLU A 115 -14.39 3.79 -2.75
N ARG A 116 -14.86 3.74 -3.99
CA ARG A 116 -16.22 3.31 -4.33
C ARG A 116 -16.22 2.54 -5.64
N LEU A 117 -16.96 1.44 -5.66
CA LEU A 117 -17.19 0.63 -6.85
C LEU A 117 -18.70 0.43 -7.01
N LYS A 118 -19.22 0.67 -8.21
CA LYS A 118 -20.63 0.42 -8.55
C LYS A 118 -20.71 -0.80 -9.45
N LEU A 119 -21.52 -1.77 -9.06
CA LEU A 119 -21.79 -3.00 -9.80
C LEU A 119 -23.27 -3.34 -9.67
N ASP A 120 -23.96 -3.53 -10.79
CA ASP A 120 -25.38 -3.90 -10.85
C ASP A 120 -26.27 -2.93 -10.04
N SER A 121 -25.98 -1.63 -10.14
CA SER A 121 -26.64 -0.57 -9.34
C SER A 121 -26.38 -0.58 -7.83
N ILE A 122 -25.60 -1.53 -7.30
CA ILE A 122 -25.18 -1.59 -5.90
C ILE A 122 -23.82 -0.90 -5.76
N GLN A 123 -23.69 -0.07 -4.73
CA GLN A 123 -22.45 0.64 -4.43
C GLN A 123 -21.70 -0.04 -3.27
N TYR A 124 -20.46 -0.42 -3.54
CA TYR A 124 -19.54 -1.02 -2.58
C TYR A 124 -18.47 0.01 -2.18
N ARG A 125 -18.13 0.05 -0.89
CA ARG A 125 -16.94 0.73 -0.39
C ARG A 125 -15.80 -0.28 -0.30
N LEU A 126 -14.67 0.07 -0.89
CA LEU A 126 -13.49 -0.79 -0.94
C LEU A 126 -12.32 -0.04 -0.32
N ASP A 127 -11.45 -0.77 0.40
CA ASP A 127 -10.22 -0.23 0.98
C ASP A 127 -9.03 -0.99 0.39
N GLY A 128 -8.84 -0.88 -0.93
CA GLY A 128 -7.77 -1.55 -1.66
C GLY A 128 -7.07 -0.63 -2.63
N LYS A 129 -5.92 -1.04 -3.14
CA LYS A 129 -5.26 -0.34 -4.24
C LYS A 129 -5.49 -1.08 -5.57
N ILE A 130 -5.56 -0.30 -6.63
CA ILE A 130 -5.64 -0.78 -8.01
C ILE A 130 -4.52 -0.14 -8.83
N LEU A 131 -3.96 -0.93 -9.76
CA LEU A 131 -3.06 -0.45 -10.79
C LEU A 131 -3.85 -0.18 -12.07
N VAL A 132 -3.87 1.06 -12.54
CA VAL A 132 -4.59 1.43 -13.76
C VAL A 132 -3.59 1.90 -14.80
N SER A 133 -3.67 1.29 -15.98
CA SER A 133 -2.95 1.77 -17.17
C SER A 133 -3.87 2.67 -17.97
N LEU A 134 -3.41 3.87 -18.26
CA LEU A 134 -4.15 4.94 -18.90
C LEU A 134 -3.56 5.24 -20.29
N PRO A 135 -4.35 5.79 -21.22
CA PRO A 135 -3.83 6.14 -22.54
C PRO A 135 -2.79 7.27 -22.41
N PRO A 136 -1.82 7.39 -23.35
CA PRO A 136 -0.78 8.42 -23.31
C PRO A 136 -1.33 9.86 -23.27
N MET A 137 -2.53 10.06 -23.80
CA MET A 137 -3.26 11.35 -23.80
C MET A 137 -3.82 11.73 -22.43
N PHE A 138 -3.72 10.86 -21.42
CA PHE A 138 -4.15 11.17 -20.06
C PHE A 138 -3.42 12.41 -19.55
N THR A 139 -4.19 13.36 -19.03
CA THR A 139 -3.74 14.73 -18.81
C THR A 139 -2.49 14.78 -17.92
N HIS A 140 -1.48 15.52 -18.39
CA HIS A 140 -0.26 15.81 -17.61
C HIS A 140 -0.53 16.59 -16.31
N THR A 141 -1.78 16.96 -16.04
CA THR A 141 -2.22 17.70 -14.86
C THR A 141 -2.68 16.81 -13.71
N ALA A 142 -2.70 15.47 -13.85
CA ALA A 142 -3.05 14.59 -12.74
C ALA A 142 -1.94 14.56 -11.68
N TYR A 143 -2.31 14.71 -10.41
CA TYR A 143 -1.39 14.63 -9.27
C TYR A 143 -1.85 13.60 -8.24
N PRO A 144 -0.92 13.08 -7.41
CA PRO A 144 -1.30 12.39 -6.20
C PRO A 144 -2.30 13.23 -5.38
N GLY A 145 -3.39 12.58 -4.93
CA GLY A 145 -4.51 13.18 -4.21
C GLY A 145 -5.68 13.64 -5.08
N ASP A 146 -5.54 13.66 -6.42
CA ASP A 146 -6.68 13.85 -7.31
C ASP A 146 -7.53 12.56 -7.37
N THR A 147 -8.82 12.71 -7.69
CA THR A 147 -9.74 11.59 -7.82
C THR A 147 -9.92 11.24 -9.30
N LEU A 148 -9.80 9.95 -9.62
CA LEU A 148 -10.04 9.39 -10.94
C LEU A 148 -11.31 8.51 -10.87
N GLU A 149 -12.31 8.86 -11.66
CA GLU A 149 -13.49 8.03 -11.90
C GLU A 149 -13.27 7.27 -13.21
N LEU A 150 -13.36 5.95 -13.17
CA LEU A 150 -13.35 5.08 -14.34
C LEU A 150 -14.77 4.65 -14.68
N ILE A 151 -15.12 4.73 -15.96
CA ILE A 151 -16.44 4.38 -16.50
C ILE A 151 -16.30 3.04 -17.22
N HIS A 152 -17.11 2.07 -16.81
CA HIS A 152 -17.06 0.70 -17.34
C HIS A 152 -15.65 0.07 -17.36
N PRO A 153 -14.86 0.11 -16.26
CA PRO A 153 -13.57 -0.54 -16.27
C PRO A 153 -13.71 -2.06 -16.17
N LEU A 154 -12.87 -2.78 -16.90
CA LEU A 154 -12.63 -4.20 -16.68
C LEU A 154 -11.58 -4.37 -15.59
N LEU A 155 -11.96 -5.03 -14.50
CA LEU A 155 -11.04 -5.40 -13.42
C LEU A 155 -10.48 -6.79 -13.71
N GLU A 156 -9.16 -6.90 -13.66
CA GLU A 156 -8.43 -8.14 -13.89
C GLU A 156 -7.47 -8.46 -12.75
N THR A 157 -7.09 -9.74 -12.64
CA THR A 157 -5.99 -10.16 -11.78
C THR A 157 -4.65 -9.69 -12.35
N ILE A 158 -3.69 -9.44 -11.47
CA ILE A 158 -2.29 -9.26 -11.88
C ILE A 158 -1.75 -10.64 -12.31
N PRO A 159 -1.12 -10.75 -13.49
CA PRO A 159 -0.65 -12.02 -14.02
C PRO A 159 0.50 -12.59 -13.19
N SER A 160 0.48 -13.90 -13.01
CA SER A 160 1.56 -14.67 -12.39
C SER A 160 2.85 -14.61 -13.24
N PRO A 161 4.04 -14.77 -12.65
CA PRO A 161 5.29 -14.89 -13.40
C PRO A 161 5.20 -16.04 -14.41
N ARG A 162 5.74 -15.84 -15.61
CA ARG A 162 5.67 -16.82 -16.70
C ARG A 162 6.80 -17.84 -16.61
N ASN A 163 7.95 -17.43 -16.07
CA ASN A 163 9.13 -18.27 -15.97
C ASN A 163 9.51 -18.58 -14.52
N PRO A 164 9.88 -19.83 -14.19
CA PRO A 164 10.50 -20.16 -12.91
C PRO A 164 11.77 -19.33 -12.68
N GLY A 165 11.93 -18.72 -11.51
CA GLY A 165 13.08 -17.87 -11.17
C GLY A 165 12.95 -16.40 -11.59
N GLU A 166 11.91 -16.05 -12.36
CA GLU A 166 11.58 -14.64 -12.65
C GLU A 166 11.06 -13.92 -11.41
N PHE A 167 11.28 -12.61 -11.34
CA PHE A 167 10.70 -11.78 -10.30
C PHE A 167 9.17 -11.89 -10.29
N ASN A 168 8.61 -12.30 -9.15
CA ASN A 168 7.17 -12.43 -9.00
C ASN A 168 6.51 -11.06 -8.78
N TYR A 169 6.22 -10.37 -9.89
CA TYR A 169 5.59 -9.05 -9.88
C TYR A 169 4.21 -9.05 -9.21
N GLN A 170 3.42 -10.12 -9.38
CA GLN A 170 2.14 -10.30 -8.71
C GLN A 170 2.29 -10.27 -7.18
N LYS A 171 3.25 -11.04 -6.64
CA LYS A 171 3.52 -11.09 -5.20
C LYS A 171 4.03 -9.75 -4.67
N TYR A 172 4.88 -9.06 -5.45
CA TYR A 172 5.34 -7.71 -5.09
C TYR A 172 4.17 -6.72 -4.97
N LEU A 173 3.29 -6.67 -5.97
CA LEU A 173 2.11 -5.79 -5.96
C LEU A 173 1.12 -6.18 -4.85
N TYR A 174 0.92 -7.48 -4.60
CA TYR A 174 0.11 -7.99 -3.50
C TYR A 174 0.58 -7.43 -2.16
N TYR A 175 1.88 -7.46 -1.86
CA TYR A 175 2.42 -6.89 -0.62
C TYR A 175 2.29 -5.37 -0.53
N ARG A 176 2.16 -4.67 -1.66
CA ARG A 176 1.86 -3.23 -1.71
C ARG A 176 0.37 -2.92 -1.55
N GLY A 177 -0.48 -3.94 -1.40
CA GLY A 177 -1.93 -3.85 -1.28
C GLY A 177 -2.64 -3.65 -2.62
N ILE A 178 -1.97 -3.95 -3.74
CA ILE A 178 -2.49 -3.80 -5.10
C ILE A 178 -2.91 -5.18 -5.59
N LEU A 179 -4.21 -5.41 -5.69
CA LEU A 179 -4.79 -6.72 -6.02
C LEU A 179 -5.36 -6.80 -7.43
N PHE A 180 -5.78 -5.65 -7.96
CA PHE A 180 -6.45 -5.54 -9.24
C PHE A 180 -5.63 -4.70 -10.19
N ARG A 181 -5.80 -4.98 -11.47
CA ARG A 181 -5.40 -4.08 -12.53
C ARG A 181 -6.59 -3.73 -13.42
N SER A 182 -6.54 -2.56 -14.04
CA SER A 182 -7.44 -2.19 -15.12
C SER A 182 -6.66 -1.48 -16.23
N HIS A 183 -7.13 -1.61 -17.46
CA HIS A 183 -6.52 -0.99 -18.63
C HIS A 183 -7.58 -0.16 -19.35
N VAL A 184 -7.35 1.14 -19.42
CA VAL A 184 -8.25 2.11 -20.01
C VAL A 184 -7.64 2.54 -21.34
N ARG A 185 -8.36 2.30 -22.44
CA ARG A 185 -7.86 2.60 -23.80
C ARG A 185 -8.37 3.92 -24.35
N ASP A 186 -9.54 4.36 -23.91
CA ASP A 186 -10.21 5.54 -24.43
C ASP A 186 -10.36 6.61 -23.33
N SER A 187 -10.11 7.85 -23.72
CA SER A 187 -10.37 9.06 -22.93
C SER A 187 -11.82 9.21 -22.48
N SER A 188 -12.79 8.63 -23.20
CA SER A 188 -14.21 8.65 -22.82
C SER A 188 -14.52 7.81 -21.58
N LEU A 189 -13.62 6.90 -21.20
CA LEU A 189 -13.81 5.94 -20.12
C LEU A 189 -13.23 6.39 -18.77
N TYR A 190 -12.83 7.65 -18.64
CA TYR A 190 -12.41 8.21 -17.36
C TYR A 190 -12.79 9.68 -17.18
N ARG A 191 -12.87 10.11 -15.92
CA ARG A 191 -12.99 11.52 -15.51
C ARG A 191 -12.02 11.84 -14.39
N LEU A 192 -11.27 12.92 -14.55
CA LEU A 192 -10.32 13.40 -13.55
C LEU A 192 -10.93 14.57 -12.78
N HIS A 193 -11.01 14.43 -11.46
CA HIS A 193 -11.49 15.46 -10.55
C HIS A 193 -10.32 15.97 -9.70
N HIS A 194 -9.90 17.21 -9.94
CA HIS A 194 -8.86 17.84 -9.15
C HIS A 194 -9.37 18.20 -7.77
N ARG A 195 -8.75 17.65 -6.72
CA ARG A 195 -9.14 17.95 -5.34
C ARG A 195 -8.44 19.23 -4.90
N LYS A 196 -9.19 20.32 -4.74
CA LYS A 196 -8.63 21.63 -4.31
C LYS A 196 -7.93 21.54 -2.94
N GLU A 197 -8.38 20.65 -2.07
CA GLU A 197 -7.83 20.41 -0.73
C GLU A 197 -6.57 19.54 -0.71
N ALA A 198 -6.28 18.79 -1.79
CA ALA A 198 -5.08 17.94 -1.88
C ALA A 198 -3.78 18.74 -2.11
N LYS A 199 -3.85 20.08 -2.20
CA LYS A 199 -2.69 20.95 -2.46
C LYS A 199 -1.60 20.87 -1.38
N LEU A 200 -1.96 20.55 -0.13
CA LEU A 200 -1.03 20.46 1.00
C LEU A 200 -0.48 19.03 1.23
N SER A 201 -0.73 18.09 0.34
CA SER A 201 -0.22 16.73 0.51
C SER A 201 1.30 16.66 0.29
N ILE A 202 2.03 16.05 1.24
CA ILE A 202 3.46 15.74 1.10
C ILE A 202 3.71 14.89 -0.15
N SER A 203 2.80 13.96 -0.49
CA SER A 203 2.93 13.16 -1.71
C SER A 203 2.85 14.00 -2.98
N ARG A 204 2.00 15.05 -2.98
CA ARG A 204 1.87 15.98 -4.09
C ARG A 204 3.09 16.88 -4.20
N PHE A 205 3.61 17.37 -3.08
CA PHE A 205 4.83 18.18 -3.03
C PHE A 205 6.06 17.39 -3.51
N THR A 206 6.26 16.18 -3.01
CA THR A 206 7.38 15.31 -3.41
C THR A 206 7.28 14.93 -4.89
N PHE A 207 6.09 14.61 -5.39
CA PHE A 207 5.87 14.36 -6.82
C PHE A 207 6.16 15.60 -7.68
N ALA A 208 5.68 16.78 -7.28
CA ALA A 208 5.93 18.03 -7.99
C ALA A 208 7.42 18.39 -8.00
N SER A 209 8.10 18.22 -6.87
CA SER A 209 9.55 18.47 -6.74
C SER A 209 10.34 17.51 -7.61
N ARG A 210 10.02 16.21 -7.60
CA ARG A 210 10.64 15.20 -8.47
C ARG A 210 10.47 15.55 -9.94
N ARG A 211 9.26 15.97 -10.34
CA ARG A 211 8.96 16.40 -11.72
C ARG A 211 9.72 17.65 -12.13
N TYR A 212 9.84 18.62 -11.23
CA TYR A 212 10.62 19.83 -11.49
C TYR A 212 12.09 19.48 -11.70
N LEU A 213 12.68 18.66 -10.83
CA LEU A 213 14.07 18.21 -10.97
C LEU A 213 14.28 17.39 -12.26
N GLN A 214 13.35 16.49 -12.59
CA GLN A 214 13.39 15.73 -13.84
C GLN A 214 13.43 16.68 -15.05
N HIS A 215 12.56 17.68 -15.07
CA HIS A 215 12.52 18.65 -16.18
C HIS A 215 13.81 19.48 -16.28
N LEU A 216 14.39 19.88 -15.15
CA LEU A 216 15.70 20.55 -15.16
C LEU A 216 16.79 19.64 -15.73
N ILE A 217 16.83 18.38 -15.33
CA ILE A 217 17.83 17.43 -15.85
C ILE A 217 17.68 17.26 -17.37
N GLU A 218 16.44 17.16 -17.87
CA GLU A 218 16.16 17.05 -19.31
C GLU A 218 16.55 18.30 -20.12
N ILE A 219 16.43 19.49 -19.53
CA ILE A 219 16.82 20.75 -20.20
C ILE A 219 18.34 20.93 -20.24
N TYR A 220 19.04 20.59 -19.14
CA TYR A 220 20.45 20.94 -18.98
C TYR A 220 21.43 19.82 -19.39
N PHE A 221 20.96 18.59 -19.59
CA PHE A 221 21.83 17.46 -19.92
C PHE A 221 21.39 16.73 -21.21
N PRO A 222 22.35 16.20 -22.00
CA PRO A 222 22.04 15.34 -23.15
C PRO A 222 21.20 14.11 -22.75
N PRO A 223 20.40 13.53 -23.66
CA PRO A 223 19.48 12.42 -23.36
C PRO A 223 20.16 11.22 -22.68
N GLU A 224 21.38 10.86 -23.11
CA GLU A 224 22.14 9.74 -22.55
C GLU A 224 22.52 9.96 -21.07
N SER A 225 22.98 11.18 -20.74
CA SER A 225 23.35 11.56 -19.37
C SER A 225 22.13 11.86 -18.49
N SER A 226 21.05 12.36 -19.08
CA SER A 226 19.80 12.68 -18.40
C SER A 226 19.18 11.42 -17.79
N GLY A 227 19.08 10.33 -18.55
CA GLY A 227 18.58 9.05 -18.04
C GLY A 227 19.39 8.53 -16.84
N PHE A 228 20.73 8.60 -16.93
CA PHE A 228 21.60 8.23 -15.82
C PHE A 228 21.39 9.10 -14.57
N LEU A 229 21.33 10.43 -14.73
CA LEU A 229 21.13 11.37 -13.62
C LEU A 229 19.75 11.23 -12.98
N GLN A 230 18.70 11.01 -13.77
CA GLN A 230 17.36 10.74 -13.27
C GLN A 230 17.33 9.43 -12.46
N ALA A 231 18.04 8.40 -12.90
CA ALA A 231 18.16 7.14 -12.15
C ALA A 231 18.94 7.32 -10.84
N LEU A 232 20.05 8.05 -10.87
CA LEU A 232 20.92 8.23 -9.70
C LEU A 232 20.30 9.14 -8.64
N LEU A 233 19.72 10.28 -9.05
CA LEU A 233 19.23 11.31 -8.14
C LEU A 233 17.77 11.14 -7.77
N LEU A 234 16.95 10.67 -8.72
CA LEU A 234 15.49 10.60 -8.56
C LEU A 234 14.96 9.16 -8.51
N GLY A 235 15.81 8.16 -8.73
CA GLY A 235 15.40 6.75 -8.81
C GLY A 235 14.37 6.49 -9.92
N ILE A 236 14.36 7.29 -10.99
CA ILE A 236 13.49 7.11 -12.17
C ILE A 236 14.24 6.23 -13.17
N ARG A 237 13.56 5.25 -13.77
CA ARG A 237 14.09 4.43 -14.84
C ARG A 237 13.26 4.62 -16.09
#